data_AF-A0A2H0VZV8-F1
#
_entry.id   AF-A0A2H0VZV8-F1
#
_cell.length_a   1.000
_cell.length_b   1.000
_cell.length_c   1.000
_cell.angle_alpha   90.00
_cell.angle_beta   90.00
_cell.angle_gamma   90.00
#
_symmetry.space_group_name_H-M   'P 1'
#
loop_
_entity.id
_entity.type
_entity.pdbx_description
1 polymer ?
#
loop_
_entity_poly.entity_id
_entity_poly.type
_entity_poly.pdbx_seq_one_letter_code
_entity_poly.pdbx_strand_id
1 'polypeptide(L)'
;MHQSLKQKGGFSLVELLVVIAIIGLLATIAIVATNIARRKAMVTRAQAEVRQIVTAIALLENDSGEWPGHKTIEDVESGGSGNEIWDLNVDLAGIAGTDGNFSGWDGPYMNSVPLDPWGNNYFFDTDYDIDPGAGQKWAAVVGSFGPNGVGQNVYDSDNIFLVLSVGE
;
A
#
# COMPACT_ATOMS: atom_id res chain seq x y z
N MET A 1 -74.10 -15.88 -17.83
CA MET A 1 -72.76 -15.39 -18.25
C MET A 1 -71.72 -16.15 -17.44
N HIS A 2 -71.06 -17.15 -18.03
CA HIS A 2 -69.94 -17.85 -17.38
C HIS A 2 -68.64 -17.17 -17.80
N GLN A 3 -68.03 -16.38 -16.92
CA GLN A 3 -66.67 -15.88 -17.10
C GLN A 3 -65.69 -17.02 -16.84
N SER A 4 -65.01 -17.47 -17.89
CA SER A 4 -63.92 -18.46 -17.81
C SER A 4 -62.73 -17.83 -17.06
N LEU A 5 -62.39 -18.39 -15.89
CA LEU A 5 -61.19 -18.03 -15.16
C LEU A 5 -59.98 -18.50 -15.96
N LYS A 6 -59.27 -17.56 -16.58
CA LYS A 6 -57.99 -17.80 -17.27
C LYS A 6 -57.01 -18.40 -16.24
N GLN A 7 -56.68 -19.68 -16.42
CA GLN A 7 -55.62 -20.36 -15.67
C GLN A 7 -54.30 -19.60 -15.90
N LYS A 8 -53.75 -18.97 -14.86
CA LYS A 8 -52.40 -18.41 -14.89
C LYS A 8 -51.42 -19.58 -14.79
N GLY A 9 -50.59 -19.80 -15.80
CA GLY A 9 -49.57 -20.84 -15.78
C GLY A 9 -48.59 -20.63 -14.62
N GLY A 10 -48.24 -21.70 -13.91
CA GLY A 10 -47.19 -21.72 -12.88
C GLY A 10 -45.85 -22.19 -13.43
N PHE A 11 -44.77 -21.88 -12.73
CA PHE A 11 -43.42 -22.35 -13.06
C PHE A 11 -43.28 -23.87 -12.85
N SER A 12 -42.55 -24.53 -13.73
CA SER A 12 -42.16 -25.93 -13.60
C SER A 12 -40.94 -26.08 -12.68
N LEU A 13 -40.82 -27.26 -12.07
CA LEU A 13 -39.65 -27.62 -11.26
C LEU A 13 -38.34 -27.59 -12.08
N VAL A 14 -38.42 -27.94 -13.37
CA VAL A 14 -37.26 -27.94 -14.27
C VAL A 14 -36.81 -26.50 -14.54
N GLU A 15 -37.73 -25.57 -14.75
CA GLU A 15 -37.39 -24.14 -14.93
C GLU A 15 -36.70 -23.57 -13.70
N LEU A 16 -37.21 -23.87 -12.50
CA LEU A 16 -36.57 -23.41 -11.26
C LEU A 16 -35.19 -24.03 -11.08
N LEU A 17 -35.03 -25.32 -11.39
CA LEU A 17 -33.75 -26.03 -11.29
C LEU A 17 -32.69 -25.42 -12.23
N VAL A 18 -33.06 -25.14 -13.48
CA VAL A 18 -32.14 -24.51 -14.45
C VAL A 18 -31.73 -23.12 -13.98
N VAL A 19 -32.66 -22.33 -13.43
CA VAL A 19 -32.37 -20.97 -12.94
C VAL A 19 -31.37 -21.00 -11.79
N ILE A 20 -31.57 -21.82 -10.76
CA ILE A 20 -30.64 -21.89 -9.63
C ILE A 20 -29.27 -22.45 -10.05
N ALA A 21 -29.22 -23.34 -11.04
CA ALA A 21 -27.98 -23.84 -11.60
C ALA A 21 -27.18 -22.73 -12.30
N ILE A 22 -27.85 -21.89 -13.12
CA ILE A 22 -27.22 -20.75 -13.80
C ILE A 22 -26.77 -19.69 -12.79
N ILE A 23 -27.60 -19.36 -11.79
CA ILE A 23 -27.22 -18.40 -10.72
C ILE A 23 -26.01 -18.90 -9.95
N GLY A 24 -25.96 -20.19 -9.59
CA GLY A 24 -24.82 -20.79 -8.92
C GLY A 24 -23.53 -20.67 -9.73
N LEU A 25 -23.59 -20.92 -11.03
CA LEU A 25 -22.45 -20.76 -11.94
C LEU A 25 -21.99 -19.29 -12.05
N LEU A 26 -22.92 -18.35 -12.21
CA LEU A 26 -22.57 -16.93 -12.32
C LEU A 26 -22.00 -16.36 -11.01
N ALA A 27 -22.50 -16.83 -9.86
CA ALA A 27 -22.06 -16.38 -8.56
C ALA A 27 -20.58 -16.73 -8.28
N THR A 28 -20.13 -17.93 -8.66
CA THR A 28 -18.72 -18.32 -8.46
C THR A 28 -17.76 -17.49 -9.30
N ILE A 29 -18.11 -17.21 -10.57
CA ILE A 29 -17.33 -16.35 -11.46
C ILE A 29 -17.24 -14.93 -10.90
N ALA A 30 -18.36 -14.38 -10.41
CA ALA A 30 -18.41 -13.04 -9.84
C ALA A 30 -17.50 -12.88 -8.61
N ILE A 31 -17.43 -13.89 -7.73
CA ILE A 31 -16.56 -13.87 -6.54
C ILE A 31 -15.08 -13.80 -6.95
N VAL A 32 -14.65 -14.64 -7.89
CA VAL A 32 -13.26 -14.66 -8.37
C VAL A 32 -12.89 -13.31 -9.00
N ALA A 33 -13.75 -12.78 -9.87
CA ALA A 33 -13.52 -11.49 -10.53
C ALA A 33 -13.42 -10.34 -9.50
N THR A 34 -14.28 -10.34 -8.49
CA THR A 34 -14.28 -9.32 -7.43
C THR A 34 -12.99 -9.37 -6.59
N ASN A 35 -12.49 -10.57 -6.27
CA ASN A 35 -11.23 -10.72 -5.52
C ASN A 35 -10.02 -10.18 -6.31
N ILE A 36 -9.95 -10.45 -7.61
CA ILE A 36 -8.89 -9.91 -8.48
C ILE A 36 -8.96 -8.38 -8.54
N ALA A 37 -10.16 -7.83 -8.74
CA ALA A 37 -10.38 -6.39 -8.77
C ALA A 37 -9.99 -5.72 -7.44
N ARG A 38 -10.35 -6.33 -6.31
CA ARG A 38 -9.97 -5.84 -4.97
C ARG A 38 -8.46 -5.81 -4.77
N ARG A 39 -7.75 -6.90 -5.11
CA ARG A 39 -6.28 -6.95 -5.01
C ARG A 39 -5.61 -5.87 -5.86
N LYS A 40 -6.07 -5.66 -7.09
CA LYS A 40 -5.55 -4.61 -7.96
C LYS A 40 -5.79 -3.22 -7.38
N ALA A 41 -7.00 -2.96 -6.86
CA ALA A 41 -7.34 -1.69 -6.23
C ALA A 41 -6.47 -1.40 -4.99
N MET A 42 -6.18 -2.44 -4.18
CA MET A 42 -5.26 -2.33 -3.04
C MET A 42 -3.86 -1.91 -3.49
N VAL A 43 -3.26 -2.59 -4.47
CA VAL A 43 -1.93 -2.21 -5.01
C VAL A 43 -1.92 -0.77 -5.54
N THR A 44 -2.94 -0.38 -6.30
CA THR A 44 -3.06 1.00 -6.83
C THR A 44 -3.21 2.03 -5.71
N ARG A 45 -3.98 1.71 -4.67
CA ARG A 45 -4.12 2.56 -3.48
C ARG A 45 -2.78 2.73 -2.78
N ALA A 46 -2.07 1.63 -2.50
CA ALA A 46 -0.76 1.67 -1.84
C ALA A 46 0.24 2.53 -2.63
N GLN A 47 0.30 2.37 -3.96
CA GLN A 47 1.16 3.20 -4.82
C GLN A 47 0.80 4.69 -4.76
N ALA A 48 -0.49 5.03 -4.62
CA ALA A 48 -0.92 6.42 -4.48
C ALA A 48 -0.56 6.99 -3.11
N GLU A 49 -0.72 6.20 -2.05
CA GLU A 49 -0.34 6.57 -0.68
C GLU A 49 1.18 6.77 -0.56
N VAL A 50 2.02 5.88 -1.12
CA VAL A 50 3.49 6.06 -1.18
C VAL A 50 3.84 7.38 -1.87
N ARG A 51 3.21 7.75 -2.99
CA ARG A 51 3.45 9.04 -3.66
C ARG A 51 3.10 10.25 -2.79
N GLN A 52 2.03 10.16 -2.00
CA GLN A 52 1.66 11.22 -1.07
C GLN A 52 2.71 11.37 0.04
N ILE A 53 3.20 10.24 0.56
CA ILE A 53 4.25 10.23 1.58
C ILE A 53 5.56 10.80 1.03
N VAL A 54 5.97 10.46 -0.19
CA VAL A 54 7.14 11.06 -0.85
C VAL A 54 6.99 12.58 -0.96
N THR A 55 5.78 13.07 -1.27
CA THR A 55 5.51 14.52 -1.31
C THR A 55 5.67 15.16 0.07
N ALA A 56 5.24 14.48 1.13
CA ALA A 56 5.39 14.94 2.50
C ALA A 56 6.87 14.97 2.95
N ILE A 57 7.66 13.97 2.54
CA ILE A 57 9.11 13.94 2.79
C ILE A 57 9.82 15.07 2.06
N ALA A 58 9.42 15.38 0.82
CA ALA A 58 10.00 16.52 0.10
C ALA A 58 9.69 17.87 0.77
N LEU A 59 8.53 18.00 1.44
CA LEU A 59 8.21 19.18 2.25
C LEU A 59 9.05 19.22 3.54
N LEU A 60 9.18 18.09 4.25
CA LEU A 60 10.07 17.97 5.40
C LEU A 60 11.51 18.35 5.05
N GLU A 61 12.03 17.87 3.93
CA GLU A 61 13.36 18.19 3.42
C GLU A 61 13.50 19.67 3.09
N ASN A 62 12.49 20.28 2.46
CA ASN A 62 12.51 21.71 2.15
C ASN A 62 12.62 22.59 3.41
N ASP A 63 11.99 22.18 4.50
CA ASP A 63 11.90 22.97 5.72
C ASP A 63 13.05 22.71 6.70
N SER A 64 13.47 21.45 6.81
CA SER A 64 14.48 21.01 7.77
C SER A 64 15.82 20.59 7.19
N GLY A 65 15.87 20.31 5.88
CA GLY A 65 17.02 19.67 5.25
C GLY A 65 17.16 18.18 5.58
N GLU A 66 16.20 17.61 6.31
CA GLU A 66 16.23 16.23 6.78
C GLU A 66 15.10 15.39 6.16
N TRP A 67 15.30 14.09 6.16
CA TRP A 67 14.36 13.02 5.84
C TRP A 67 13.93 12.32 7.14
N PRO A 68 12.94 11.39 7.09
CA PRO A 68 12.51 10.67 8.28
C PRO A 68 13.67 10.04 9.04
N GLY A 69 13.67 10.15 10.37
CA GLY A 69 14.74 9.63 11.23
C GLY A 69 16.03 10.46 11.25
N HIS A 70 15.93 11.77 10.97
CA HIS A 70 17.08 12.69 10.85
C HIS A 70 18.12 12.21 9.83
N LYS A 71 17.63 11.60 8.74
CA LYS A 71 18.45 11.17 7.62
C LYS A 71 18.57 12.30 6.60
N THR A 72 19.45 12.12 5.64
CA THR A 72 19.70 13.03 4.55
C THR A 72 19.95 12.23 3.29
N ILE A 73 20.01 12.91 2.14
CA ILE A 73 20.40 12.28 0.88
C ILE A 73 21.80 11.65 0.91
N GLU A 74 22.67 12.08 1.83
CA GLU A 74 24.02 11.55 2.01
C GLU A 74 24.03 10.22 2.77
N ASP A 75 22.95 9.89 3.51
CA ASP A 75 22.84 8.66 4.30
C ASP A 75 22.43 7.42 3.47
N VAL A 76 22.38 7.54 2.14
CA VAL A 76 22.11 6.41 1.24
C VAL A 76 23.37 5.56 1.09
N GLU A 77 23.61 4.72 2.09
CA GLU A 77 24.81 3.88 2.20
C GLU A 77 24.52 2.39 1.98
N SER A 78 25.57 1.59 1.80
CA SER A 78 25.46 0.13 1.66
C SER A 78 25.41 -0.56 3.02
N GLY A 79 24.25 -1.08 3.43
CA GLY A 79 24.13 -1.98 4.58
C GLY A 79 24.37 -1.28 5.92
N GLY A 80 23.73 -0.11 6.09
CA GLY A 80 23.63 0.57 7.37
C GLY A 80 22.85 -0.25 8.38
N SER A 81 22.77 0.22 9.62
CA SER A 81 21.92 -0.42 10.64
C SER A 81 21.23 0.65 11.47
N GLY A 82 19.92 0.52 11.65
CA GLY A 82 19.13 1.47 12.45
C GLY A 82 18.95 2.81 11.76
N ASN A 83 18.95 2.80 10.44
CA ASN A 83 18.71 3.93 9.55
C ASN A 83 17.28 3.94 8.97
N GLU A 84 16.47 2.95 9.35
CA GLU A 84 15.12 2.74 8.89
C GLU A 84 14.06 3.30 9.87
N ILE A 85 12.96 3.78 9.32
CA ILE A 85 11.73 4.13 10.06
C ILE A 85 10.63 3.18 9.63
N TRP A 86 10.29 2.23 10.50
CA TRP A 86 9.29 1.18 10.21
C TRP A 86 7.83 1.61 10.42
N ASP A 87 7.63 2.76 11.03
CA ASP A 87 6.33 3.38 11.20
C ASP A 87 6.44 4.88 10.98
N LEU A 88 6.02 5.36 9.82
CA LEU A 88 6.07 6.79 9.47
C LEU A 88 5.07 7.67 10.26
N ASN A 89 4.25 7.11 11.16
CA ASN A 89 3.45 7.90 12.11
C ASN A 89 4.21 8.29 13.38
N VAL A 90 5.38 7.73 13.65
CA VAL A 90 6.12 8.10 14.87
C VAL A 90 6.69 9.52 14.74
N ASP A 91 6.84 10.22 15.86
CA ASP A 91 7.36 11.59 15.88
C ASP A 91 8.79 11.69 15.32
N LEU A 92 9.60 10.64 15.46
CA LEU A 92 10.94 10.53 14.85
C LEU A 92 10.91 10.53 13.31
N ALA A 93 9.76 10.22 12.69
CA ALA A 93 9.63 10.27 11.24
C ALA A 93 9.51 11.70 10.70
N GLY A 94 9.12 12.67 11.54
CA GLY A 94 8.95 14.07 11.13
C GLY A 94 7.76 14.36 10.20
N ILE A 95 6.94 13.35 9.83
CA ILE A 95 5.87 13.49 8.83
C ILE A 95 4.55 13.98 9.45
N ALA A 96 3.97 13.19 10.35
CA ALA A 96 2.70 13.52 11.00
C ALA A 96 2.87 14.22 12.35
N GLY A 97 4.07 14.14 12.92
CA GLY A 97 4.49 14.73 14.17
C GLY A 97 5.99 15.01 14.14
N THR A 98 6.50 15.55 15.24
CA THR A 98 7.92 15.86 15.40
C THR A 98 8.33 15.50 16.82
N ASP A 99 9.53 14.96 16.96
CA ASP A 99 10.17 14.70 18.26
C ASP A 99 10.78 15.98 18.88
N GLY A 100 10.70 17.11 18.16
CA GLY A 100 11.22 18.41 18.55
C GLY A 100 12.67 18.67 18.11
N ASN A 101 13.31 17.73 17.41
CA ASN A 101 14.72 17.85 17.00
C ASN A 101 14.91 18.23 15.53
N PHE A 102 13.85 18.20 14.72
CA PHE A 102 13.87 18.70 13.34
C PHE A 102 14.01 20.23 13.34
N SER A 103 15.19 20.73 12.98
CA SER A 103 15.42 22.18 12.81
C SER A 103 14.50 22.72 11.71
N GLY A 104 13.71 23.76 11.99
CA GLY A 104 12.89 24.41 10.95
C GLY A 104 11.60 23.68 10.58
N TRP A 105 11.22 22.62 11.30
CA TRP A 105 9.96 21.90 11.05
C TRP A 105 8.73 22.82 11.10
N ASP A 106 7.94 22.85 10.01
CA ASP A 106 6.70 23.62 9.85
C ASP A 106 5.49 22.69 9.56
N GLY A 107 5.61 21.42 9.93
CA GLY A 107 4.58 20.41 9.73
C GLY A 107 3.32 20.59 10.60
N PRO A 108 2.41 19.60 10.58
CA PRO A 108 2.60 18.29 9.98
C PRO A 108 2.47 18.32 8.45
N TYR A 109 3.29 17.52 7.77
CA TYR A 109 3.27 17.39 6.31
C TYR A 109 2.20 16.40 5.82
N MET A 110 1.68 15.57 6.73
CA MET A 110 0.44 14.80 6.59
C MET A 110 -0.29 14.75 7.93
N ASN A 111 -1.62 14.82 7.96
CA ASN A 111 -2.38 14.70 9.22
C ASN A 111 -2.14 13.36 9.96
N SER A 112 -1.93 12.29 9.19
CA SER A 112 -1.57 10.95 9.66
C SER A 112 -1.11 10.14 8.45
N VAL A 113 -0.13 9.27 8.63
CA VAL A 113 0.22 8.27 7.62
C VAL A 113 -0.77 7.10 7.75
N PRO A 114 -1.53 6.74 6.71
CA PRO A 114 -2.47 5.62 6.81
C PRO A 114 -1.74 4.29 6.96
N LEU A 115 -2.43 3.26 7.43
CA LEU A 115 -1.98 1.89 7.20
C LEU A 115 -2.11 1.55 5.72
N ASP A 116 -1.18 0.73 5.23
CA ASP A 116 -1.29 0.16 3.90
C ASP A 116 -2.57 -0.71 3.76
N PRO A 117 -2.98 -1.07 2.53
CA PRO A 117 -4.21 -1.81 2.30
C PRO A 117 -4.26 -3.22 2.92
N TRP A 118 -3.12 -3.73 3.40
CA TRP A 118 -2.97 -5.03 4.07
C TRP A 118 -2.83 -4.89 5.59
N GLY A 119 -2.80 -3.67 6.11
CA GLY A 119 -2.80 -3.34 7.53
C GLY A 119 -1.42 -3.08 8.13
N ASN A 120 -0.38 -2.94 7.31
CA ASN A 120 0.98 -2.64 7.78
C ASN A 120 1.26 -1.14 7.75
N ASN A 121 2.24 -0.71 8.54
CA ASN A 121 2.77 0.64 8.45
C ASN A 121 3.60 0.81 7.18
N TYR A 122 3.59 2.03 6.63
CA TYR A 122 4.58 2.43 5.63
C TYR A 122 5.94 2.63 6.31
N PHE A 123 6.99 2.26 5.59
CA PHE A 123 8.37 2.39 6.04
C PHE A 123 9.15 3.39 5.17
N PHE A 124 10.20 3.94 5.76
CA PHE A 124 11.30 4.60 5.09
C PHE A 124 12.59 3.86 5.42
N ASP A 125 13.44 3.67 4.43
CA ASP A 125 14.66 2.88 4.52
C ASP A 125 15.70 3.53 3.61
N THR A 126 16.89 3.84 4.12
CA THR A 126 17.96 4.50 3.35
C THR A 126 18.86 3.52 2.58
N ASP A 127 18.81 2.24 2.91
CA ASP A 127 19.62 1.18 2.31
C ASP A 127 18.75 -0.02 1.91
N TYR A 128 17.64 0.26 1.25
CA TYR A 128 16.80 -0.78 0.70
C TYR A 128 17.47 -1.42 -0.52
N ASP A 129 17.57 -2.75 -0.55
CA ASP A 129 18.11 -3.48 -1.71
C ASP A 129 17.07 -3.56 -2.83
N ILE A 130 17.24 -2.74 -3.87
CA ILE A 130 16.36 -2.74 -5.05
C ILE A 130 16.76 -3.80 -6.09
N ASP A 131 17.87 -4.51 -5.88
CA ASP A 131 18.32 -5.60 -6.76
C ASP A 131 18.94 -6.78 -5.96
N PRO A 132 18.14 -7.46 -5.12
CA PRO A 132 18.62 -8.51 -4.20
C PRO A 132 19.11 -9.80 -4.89
N GLY A 133 19.13 -9.83 -6.23
CA GLY A 133 19.54 -10.98 -7.03
C GLY A 133 20.67 -10.72 -8.02
N ALA A 134 21.01 -9.46 -8.34
CA ALA A 134 21.97 -9.14 -9.39
C ALA A 134 23.06 -8.11 -8.99
N GLY A 135 23.39 -8.03 -7.70
CA GLY A 135 24.60 -7.36 -7.23
C GLY A 135 24.46 -6.49 -5.99
N GLN A 136 23.26 -6.46 -5.38
CA GLN A 136 22.88 -5.57 -4.28
C GLN A 136 22.99 -4.10 -4.70
N LYS A 137 21.83 -3.45 -4.87
CA LYS A 137 21.78 -2.04 -5.23
C LYS A 137 21.00 -1.30 -4.16
N TRP A 138 21.70 -0.44 -3.43
CA TRP A 138 21.14 0.25 -2.27
C TRP A 138 20.51 1.58 -2.68
N ALA A 139 19.34 1.85 -2.12
CA ALA A 139 18.60 3.08 -2.38
C ALA A 139 17.80 3.50 -1.15
N ALA A 140 17.66 4.82 -0.98
CA ALA A 140 16.64 5.33 -0.09
C ALA A 140 15.27 5.16 -0.73
N VAL A 141 14.35 4.54 -0.01
CA VAL A 141 13.00 4.29 -0.45
C VAL A 141 11.98 4.62 0.62
N VAL A 142 10.76 4.82 0.16
CA VAL A 142 9.55 4.75 0.99
C VAL A 142 8.68 3.65 0.44
N GLY A 143 8.14 2.79 1.30
CA GLY A 143 7.38 1.64 0.82
C GLY A 143 6.39 1.03 1.80
N SER A 144 5.66 0.05 1.28
CA SER A 144 4.76 -0.87 1.98
C SER A 144 5.25 -2.30 1.76
N PHE A 145 5.09 -3.14 2.78
CA PHE A 145 5.41 -4.58 2.76
C PHE A 145 4.45 -5.42 1.90
N GLY A 146 3.53 -4.77 1.17
CA GLY A 146 2.71 -5.44 0.19
C GLY A 146 1.74 -6.49 0.75
N PRO A 147 1.16 -7.30 -0.14
CA PRO A 147 0.21 -8.36 0.20
C PRO A 147 0.68 -9.40 1.21
N ASN A 148 1.96 -9.75 1.21
CA ASN A 148 2.49 -10.78 2.09
C ASN A 148 2.80 -10.24 3.51
N GLY A 149 2.98 -8.92 3.65
CA GLY A 149 3.33 -8.27 4.91
C GLY A 149 4.67 -8.74 5.48
N VAL A 150 5.55 -9.29 4.65
CA VAL A 150 6.86 -9.78 5.07
C VAL A 150 7.73 -8.56 5.33
N GLY A 151 8.16 -8.42 6.59
CA GLY A 151 8.59 -7.16 7.18
C GLY A 151 10.07 -6.80 6.99
N GLN A 152 10.53 -6.00 7.96
CA GLN A 152 11.86 -5.36 8.05
C GLN A 152 13.01 -6.16 7.44
N ASN A 153 13.78 -5.50 6.57
CA ASN A 153 14.96 -6.06 5.91
C ASN A 153 14.71 -7.34 5.11
N VAL A 154 13.47 -7.49 4.63
CA VAL A 154 13.12 -8.45 3.58
C VAL A 154 12.70 -7.67 2.34
N TYR A 155 13.55 -7.75 1.31
CA TYR A 155 13.37 -7.07 0.04
C TYR A 155 12.83 -8.07 -0.98
N ASP A 156 11.52 -8.07 -1.18
CA ASP A 156 10.87 -9.02 -2.08
C ASP A 156 10.09 -8.33 -3.21
N SER A 157 9.49 -9.17 -4.05
CA SER A 157 8.82 -8.75 -5.28
C SER A 157 7.44 -8.13 -5.09
N ASP A 158 6.81 -8.26 -3.92
CA ASP A 158 5.47 -7.70 -3.67
C ASP A 158 5.46 -6.46 -2.78
N ASN A 159 6.60 -6.11 -2.19
CA ASN A 159 6.86 -4.78 -1.67
C ASN A 159 6.56 -3.69 -2.72
N ILE A 160 5.91 -2.62 -2.28
CA ILE A 160 5.54 -1.47 -3.11
C ILE A 160 6.30 -0.27 -2.58
N PHE A 161 7.27 0.20 -3.34
CA PHE A 161 8.12 1.31 -2.92
C PHE A 161 8.36 2.32 -4.03
N LEU A 162 8.82 3.51 -3.64
CA LEU A 162 9.39 4.51 -4.51
C LEU A 162 10.80 4.84 -4.05
N VAL A 163 11.70 4.94 -5.02
CA VAL A 163 13.08 5.36 -4.80
C VAL A 163 13.15 6.87 -4.69
N LEU A 164 13.73 7.35 -3.61
CA LEU A 164 14.03 8.75 -3.34
C LEU A 164 15.42 9.14 -3.86
N SER A 165 16.41 8.31 -3.55
CA SER A 165 17.79 8.46 -4.03
C SER A 165 18.45 7.08 -4.12
N VAL A 166 19.47 6.97 -4.96
CA VAL A 166 20.23 5.74 -5.19
C VAL A 166 21.66 5.99 -4.73
N GLY A 167 22.24 5.06 -3.97
CA GLY A 167 23.64 5.13 -3.57
C GLY A 167 24.56 5.04 -4.79
N GLU A 168 25.70 5.72 -4.74
CA GLU A 168 26.72 5.64 -5.80
C GLU A 168 27.36 4.25 -5.95
#